data_AF-A0A249NVA7-F1
#
_entry.id   AF-A0A249NVA7-F1
#
_cell.length_a   1.000
_cell.length_b   1.000
_cell.length_c   1.000
_cell.angle_alpha   90.00
_cell.angle_beta   90.00
_cell.angle_gamma   90.00
#
_symmetry.space_group_name_H-M   'P 1'
#
loop_
_entity.id
_entity.type
_entity.pdbx_description
1 polymer ?
#
loop_
_entity_poly.entity_id
_entity_poly.type
_entity_poly.pdbx_seq_one_letter_code
_entity_poly.pdbx_strand_id
1 'polypeptide(L)' 'MIVLDTNVVSEAMKPEPNPAVRSWLNAQVAETLYLSNVMLAEMLFGIAALPDGRRKQH' A
#
# COMPACT_ATOMS: atom_id res chain seq x y z
N MET A 1 13.70 11.09 -2.32
CA MET A 1 13.67 10.01 -1.31
C MET A 1 12.43 10.20 -0.46
N ILE A 2 11.45 9.32 -0.57
CA ILE A 2 10.20 9.34 0.20
C ILE A 2 9.98 7.93 0.74
N VAL A 3 9.80 7.80 2.05
CA VAL A 3 9.35 6.54 2.67
C VAL A 3 7.83 6.61 2.74
N LEU A 4 7.17 5.64 2.10
CA LEU A 4 5.71 5.57 2.14
C LEU A 4 5.24 5.10 3.52
N ASP A 5 4.00 5.42 3.85
CA ASP A 5 3.28 4.90 5.00
C ASP A 5 2.23 3.87 4.53
N THR A 6 1.81 2.98 5.42
CA THR A 6 0.86 1.91 5.14
C THR A 6 -0.48 2.44 4.63
N ASN A 7 -0.91 3.62 5.10
CA ASN A 7 -2.14 4.27 4.64
C ASN A 7 -2.10 4.65 3.14
N VAL A 8 -0.98 5.16 2.63
CA VAL A 8 -0.83 5.61 1.23
C VAL A 8 -0.88 4.40 0.32
N VAL A 9 -0.16 3.34 0.67
CA VAL A 9 -0.13 2.12 -0.13
C VAL A 9 -1.49 1.39 -0.06
N SER A 10 -2.09 1.27 1.12
CA SER A 10 -3.41 0.65 1.25
C SER A 10 -4.52 1.42 0.54
N GLU A 11 -4.45 2.76 0.50
CA GLU A 11 -5.36 3.61 -0.28
C GLU A 11 -5.23 3.33 -1.77
N ALA A 12 -4.01 3.21 -2.29
CA ALA A 12 -3.76 2.88 -3.70
C ALA A 12 -4.26 1.48 -4.11
N MET A 13 -4.45 0.56 -3.15
CA MET A 13 -4.96 -0.80 -3.36
C MET A 13 -6.50 -0.91 -3.29
N LYS A 14 -7.20 0.18 -2.98
CA LYS A 14 -8.67 0.21 -2.99
C LYS A 14 -9.21 0.17 -4.44
N PRO A 15 -10.39 -0.41 -4.68
CA PRO A 15 -11.03 -0.37 -6.01
C PRO A 15 -11.21 1.05 -6.54
N GLU A 16 -11.57 1.98 -5.64
CA GLU A 16 -11.71 3.40 -5.91
C GLU A 16 -10.76 4.18 -4.98
N PRO A 17 -9.50 4.40 -5.38
CA PRO A 17 -8.54 5.14 -4.58
C PRO A 17 -8.83 6.64 -4.63
N ASN A 18 -8.49 7.36 -3.56
CA ASN A 18 -8.56 8.82 -3.54
C ASN A 18 -7.77 9.41 -4.74
N PRO A 19 -8.40 10.21 -5.62
CA PRO A 19 -7.74 10.77 -6.80
C PRO A 19 -6.48 11.58 -6.49
N ALA A 20 -6.45 12.27 -5.34
CA ALA A 20 -5.30 13.06 -4.92
C ALA A 20 -4.10 12.16 -4.58
N VAL A 21 -4.33 11.05 -3.87
CA VAL A 21 -3.28 10.08 -3.52
C VAL A 21 -2.73 9.42 -4.78
N ARG A 22 -3.61 9.02 -5.70
CA ARG A 22 -3.21 8.42 -6.98
C ARG A 22 -2.40 9.39 -7.84
N SER A 23 -2.85 10.64 -7.96
CA SER A 23 -2.14 11.68 -8.72
C SER A 23 -0.76 11.97 -8.11
N TRP A 24 -0.69 12.07 -6.78
CA TRP A 24 0.56 12.30 -6.06
C TRP A 24 1.55 11.15 -6.26
N LEU A 25 1.11 9.89 -6.15
CA LEU A 25 1.96 8.71 -6.39
C LEU A 25 2.49 8.69 -7.83
N ASN A 26 1.64 8.95 -8.82
CA ASN A 26 2.02 8.98 -10.23
C ASN A 26 3.01 10.09 -10.59
N ALA A 27 3.11 11.14 -9.77
CA ALA A 27 4.05 12.23 -9.96
C ALA A 27 5.46 11.92 -9.41
N GLN A 28 5.64 10.82 -8.66
CA GLN A 28 6.93 10.45 -8.09
C GLN A 28 7.70 9.50 -9.02
N VAL A 29 9.03 9.61 -9.01
CA VAL A 29 9.93 8.64 -9.65
C VAL A 29 10.00 7.40 -8.77
N ALA A 30 9.74 6.22 -9.33
CA ALA A 30 9.59 4.96 -8.57
C ALA A 30 10.83 4.62 -7.73
N GLU A 31 12.03 4.87 -8.24
CA GLU A 31 13.32 4.64 -7.59
C GLU A 31 13.53 5.54 -6.36
N THR A 32 12.69 6.57 -6.18
CA THR A 32 12.75 7.48 -5.03
C THR A 32 11.73 7.13 -3.95
N LEU A 33 10.88 6.12 -4.18
CA LEU A 33 9.88 5.62 -3.24
C LEU A 33 10.42 4.39 -2.52
N TYR A 34 10.32 4.40 -1.20
CA TYR A 34 10.83 3.33 -0.33
C TYR A 34 9.72 2.81 0.57
N LEU A 35 9.77 1.50 0.83
CA LEU A 35 8.90 0.83 1.80
C LEU A 35 9.74 0.42 3.00
N SER A 36 9.17 0.51 4.20
CA SER A 36 9.83 0.01 5.42
C SER A 36 9.47 -1.46 5.65
N ASN A 37 10.34 -2.19 6.35
CA ASN A 37 10.04 -3.57 6.75
C ASN A 37 8.87 -3.64 7.76
N VAL A 38 8.65 -2.56 8.51
CA VAL A 38 7.51 -2.42 9.44
C VAL A 38 6.19 -2.32 8.67
N MET A 39 6.14 -1.49 7.62
CA MET A 39 4.97 -1.38 6.75
C MET A 39 4.63 -2.72 6.10
N LEU A 40 5.64 -3.47 5.62
CA LEU A 40 5.42 -4.81 5.10
C LEU A 40 4.78 -5.74 6.13
N ALA A 41 5.24 -5.69 7.39
CA ALA A 41 4.65 -6.47 8.48
C ALA A 41 3.17 -6.08 8.73
N GLU A 42 2.84 -4.79 8.71
CA GLU A 42 1.46 -4.30 8.86
C GLU A 42 0.56 -4.77 7.72
N MET A 43 1.04 -4.75 6.47
CA MET A 43 0.27 -5.26 5.32
C MET A 43 0.01 -6.76 5.42
N LEU A 44 1.04 -7.55 5.74
CA LEU A 44 0.91 -9.00 5.91
C LEU A 44 -0.02 -9.35 7.06
N PHE A 45 0.06 -8.61 8.17
CA PHE A 45 -0.87 -8.76 9.29
C PHE A 45 -2.31 -8.45 8.85
N GLY A 46 -2.52 -7.34 8.14
CA GLY A 46 -3.82 -6.95 7.60
C GLY A 46 -4.41 -8.00 6.66
N ILE A 47 -3.57 -8.60 5.79
CA ILE A 47 -3.97 -9.70 4.89
C ILE A 47 -4.36 -10.95 5.69
N ALA A 48 -3.54 -11.35 6.68
CA ALA A 48 -3.78 -12.54 7.50
C ALA A 48 -5.08 -12.44 8.32
N ALA A 49 -5.49 -11.22 8.68
CA ALA A 49 -6.72 -10.93 9.42
C ALA A 49 -8.00 -10.96 8.56
N LEU A 50 -7.89 -11.06 7.22
CA LEU A 50 -9.06 -11.13 6.35
C LEU A 50 -9.83 -12.47 6.53
N PRO A 51 -11.15 -12.49 6.28
CA PRO A 51 -11.87 -13.74 6.03
C PRO A 51 -11.23 -14.52 4.89
N ASP A 52 -11.43 -15.83 4.86
CA ASP A 52 -10.88 -16.67 3.80
C ASP A 52 -11.35 -16.19 2.42
N GLY A 53 -10.38 -15.89 1.56
CA GLY A 53 -10.62 -15.28 0.26
C GLY A 53 -9.30 -15.02 -0.48
N ARG A 54 -9.41 -14.56 -1.74
CA ARG A 54 -8.26 -14.42 -2.67
C ARG A 54 -7.08 -13.64 -2.10
N ARG A 55 -7.32 -12.63 -1.25
CA ARG A 55 -6.25 -11.83 -0.66
C ARG A 55 -5.47 -12.56 0.45
N LYS A 56 -6.10 -13.49 1.17
CA LYS A 56 -5.46 -14.27 2.26
C LYS A 56 -4.72 -15.52 1.74
N GLN A 57 -5.10 -16.00 0.56
CA GLN A 57 -4.57 -17.24 -0.03
C GLN A 57 -3.42 -17.02 -1.04
N HIS A 58 -3.07 -15.77 -1.34
CA HIS A 58 -1.98 -15.35 -2.23
C HIS A 58 -0.92 -14.59 -1.45
#